data_AF-A0A1Y2BG66-F1
#
_entry.id   AF-A0A1Y2BG66-F1
#
_cell.length_a   1.000
_cell.length_b   1.000
_cell.length_c   1.000
_cell.angle_alpha   90.00
_cell.angle_beta   90.00
_cell.angle_gamma   90.00
#
_symmetry.space_group_name_H-M   'P 1'
#
loop_
_entity.id
_entity.type
_entity.pdbx_description
1 polymer ?
#
loop_
_entity_poly.entity_id
_entity_poly.type
_entity_poly.pdbx_seq_one_letter_code
_entity_poly.pdbx_strand_id
1 'polypeptide(L)'
;MILAKAIRIFLIFGYSKIARSRFLKDDFLIACSSVVIVVEGVFADRFLHLSEIDPVLMSFEGSSDTFWDCAAKPENVDTANRLFGGLIGFNAIILALCIVMGVLTRKASEKFDESKKVSVVISISTLFVVLDLAINFGIPQNTQTMYNVRRMFDSITIFLISTVTPLILFLKALGWGDSKQQGNMSHQTGELSSSHADQNDGLVRTFMFHTGLKLNRATSLWKSAVFMVMPDIDMLIILSEGNNGTYTFSHSNIKIQEKTTKAAKAKTEECIEILLGSAKTSYLVEFPHKEKMDEFRI
;
A
#
# COMPACT_ATOMS: atom_id res chain seq x y z
N MET A 1 4.74 -9.46 4.72
CA MET A 1 4.26 -8.06 4.91
C MET A 1 4.54 -7.14 3.72
N ILE A 2 5.76 -7.07 3.18
CA ILE A 2 6.09 -6.19 2.03
C ILE A 2 5.23 -6.51 0.79
N LEU A 3 5.09 -7.79 0.44
CA LEU A 3 4.20 -8.25 -0.64
C LEU A 3 2.75 -7.80 -0.43
N ALA A 4 2.20 -8.03 0.77
CA ALA A 4 0.83 -7.64 1.10
C ALA A 4 0.61 -6.12 0.97
N LYS A 5 1.63 -5.32 1.35
CA LYS A 5 1.60 -3.88 1.17
C LYS A 5 1.65 -3.47 -0.31
N ALA A 6 2.49 -4.11 -1.12
CA ALA A 6 2.51 -3.89 -2.57
C ALA A 6 1.16 -4.26 -3.22
N ILE A 7 0.54 -5.37 -2.81
CA ILE A 7 -0.80 -5.77 -3.25
C ILE A 7 -1.85 -4.71 -2.88
N ARG A 8 -1.81 -4.19 -1.65
CA ARG A 8 -2.72 -3.13 -1.22
C ARG A 8 -2.61 -1.88 -2.10
N ILE A 9 -1.38 -1.41 -2.34
CA ILE A 9 -1.12 -0.24 -3.19
C ILE A 9 -1.64 -0.50 -4.61
N PHE A 10 -1.37 -1.68 -5.16
CA PHE A 10 -1.89 -2.06 -6.47
C PHE A 10 -3.42 -2.04 -6.54
N LEU A 11 -4.11 -2.59 -5.54
CA LEU A 11 -5.57 -2.60 -5.52
C LEU A 11 -6.17 -1.20 -5.38
N ILE A 12 -5.54 -0.31 -4.61
CA ILE A 12 -6.00 1.07 -4.43
C ILE A 12 -5.84 1.87 -5.74
N PHE A 13 -4.67 1.80 -6.38
CA PHE A 13 -4.36 2.63 -7.54
C PHE A 13 -4.71 1.99 -8.89
N GLY A 14 -4.78 0.66 -8.96
CA GLY A 14 -5.09 -0.10 -10.17
C GLY A 14 -6.59 -0.36 -10.37
N TYR A 15 -7.38 -0.37 -9.29
CA TYR A 15 -8.82 -0.65 -9.35
C TYR A 15 -9.62 0.33 -8.46
N SER A 16 -10.02 1.49 -9.01
CA SER A 16 -10.78 2.53 -8.28
C SER A 16 -12.04 1.99 -7.60
N LYS A 17 -12.65 0.94 -8.15
CA LYS A 17 -13.84 0.27 -7.60
C LYS A 17 -13.57 -0.55 -6.33
N ILE A 18 -12.33 -1.05 -6.12
CA ILE A 18 -11.97 -1.95 -5.01
C ILE A 18 -11.40 -1.17 -3.82
N ALA A 19 -11.05 0.10 -4.01
CA ALA A 19 -10.51 1.03 -3.00
C ALA A 19 -11.35 1.15 -1.71
N ARG A 20 -12.63 0.75 -1.71
CA ARG A 20 -13.51 0.73 -0.53
C ARG A 20 -13.94 -0.66 -0.03
N SER A 21 -13.42 -1.73 -0.61
CA SER A 21 -13.76 -3.07 -0.13
C SER A 21 -13.03 -3.43 1.16
N ARG A 22 -13.61 -4.34 1.95
CA ARG A 22 -12.98 -4.86 3.20
C ARG A 22 -11.62 -5.53 2.96
N PHE A 23 -11.27 -5.87 1.72
CA PHE A 23 -9.98 -6.46 1.34
C PHE A 23 -8.78 -5.52 1.54
N LEU A 24 -9.00 -4.23 1.77
CA LEU A 24 -7.95 -3.24 2.05
C LEU A 24 -7.73 -2.97 3.55
N LYS A 25 -8.45 -3.68 4.43
CA LYS A 25 -8.22 -3.62 5.87
C LYS A 25 -6.92 -4.33 6.24
N ASP A 26 -6.23 -3.78 7.23
CA ASP A 26 -4.96 -4.31 7.73
C ASP A 26 -5.11 -5.76 8.22
N ASP A 27 -6.24 -6.08 8.87
CA ASP A 27 -6.57 -7.44 9.33
C ASP A 27 -6.52 -8.48 8.21
N PHE A 28 -7.01 -8.13 7.01
CA PHE A 28 -7.01 -9.04 5.87
C PHE A 28 -5.59 -9.27 5.33
N LEU A 29 -4.78 -8.22 5.24
CA LEU A 29 -3.40 -8.30 4.78
C LEU A 29 -2.51 -9.08 5.75
N ILE A 30 -2.78 -8.94 7.05
CA ILE A 30 -2.16 -9.73 8.12
C ILE A 30 -2.57 -11.19 7.98
N ALA A 31 -3.87 -11.47 7.78
CA ALA A 31 -4.37 -12.83 7.58
C ALA A 31 -3.70 -13.50 6.35
N CYS A 32 -3.64 -12.84 5.19
CA CYS A 32 -2.95 -13.39 4.02
C CYS A 32 -1.46 -13.64 4.28
N SER A 33 -0.77 -12.72 4.97
CA SER A 33 0.64 -12.91 5.33
C SER A 33 0.82 -14.09 6.29
N SER A 34 -0.10 -14.27 7.24
CA SER A 34 -0.06 -15.36 8.21
C SER A 34 -0.24 -16.73 7.55
N VAL A 35 -1.12 -16.83 6.53
CA VAL A 35 -1.29 -18.08 5.76
C VAL A 35 0.00 -18.49 5.08
N VAL A 36 0.72 -17.54 4.47
CA VAL A 36 2.02 -17.81 3.83
C VAL A 36 3.04 -18.32 4.86
N ILE A 37 3.12 -17.67 6.02
CA ILE A 37 4.04 -18.08 7.10
C ILE A 37 3.69 -19.48 7.63
N VAL A 38 2.41 -19.79 7.81
CA VAL A 38 1.97 -21.12 8.26
C VAL A 38 2.31 -22.19 7.23
N VAL A 39 2.08 -21.92 5.95
CA VAL A 39 2.43 -22.86 4.87
C VAL A 39 3.94 -23.09 4.84
N GLU A 40 4.75 -22.03 4.88
CA GLU A 40 6.21 -22.13 4.91
C GLU A 40 6.71 -22.87 6.16
N GLY A 41 6.11 -22.61 7.33
CA GLY A 41 6.43 -23.31 8.57
C GLY A 41 6.14 -24.80 8.51
N VAL A 42 5.00 -25.20 7.92
CA VAL A 42 4.66 -26.62 7.70
C VAL A 42 5.64 -27.26 6.70
N PHE A 43 6.03 -26.56 5.64
CA PHE A 43 7.03 -27.08 4.70
C PHE A 43 8.40 -27.25 5.35
N ALA A 44 8.85 -26.28 6.15
CA ALA A 44 10.12 -26.34 6.86
C ALA A 44 10.13 -27.46 7.92
N ASP A 45 9.04 -27.62 8.66
CA ASP A 45 8.87 -28.71 9.62
C ASP A 45 8.96 -30.09 8.95
N ARG A 46 8.26 -30.26 7.82
CA ARG A 46 8.34 -31.50 7.02
C ARG A 46 9.73 -31.73 6.45
N PHE A 47 10.41 -30.68 6.02
CA PHE A 47 11.80 -30.76 5.54
C PHE A 47 12.72 -31.30 6.65
N LEU A 48 12.69 -30.71 7.84
CA LEU A 48 13.55 -31.14 8.95
C LEU A 48 13.24 -32.58 9.39
N HIS A 49 11.95 -32.93 9.51
CA HIS A 49 11.55 -34.26 9.99
C HIS A 49 11.78 -35.38 8.97
N LEU A 50 11.51 -35.17 7.69
CA LEU A 50 11.62 -36.21 6.67
C LEU A 50 13.03 -36.36 6.10
N SER A 51 13.85 -35.30 6.18
CA SER A 51 15.21 -35.32 5.63
C SER A 51 16.25 -35.86 6.61
N GLU A 52 15.88 -36.07 7.89
CA GLU A 52 16.77 -36.52 8.96
C GLU A 52 18.11 -35.75 8.96
N ILE A 53 18.02 -34.42 9.03
CA ILE A 53 19.19 -33.54 9.03
C ILE A 53 19.78 -33.55 10.43
N ASP A 54 20.97 -34.13 10.55
CA ASP A 54 21.72 -34.23 11.79
C ASP A 54 23.10 -33.57 11.65
N PRO A 55 23.73 -33.16 12.77
CA PRO A 55 25.10 -32.70 12.75
C PRO A 55 26.05 -33.86 12.42
N VAL A 56 26.84 -33.71 11.37
CA VAL A 56 27.80 -34.70 10.87
C VAL A 56 29.18 -34.08 10.78
N LEU A 57 30.21 -34.87 11.12
CA LEU A 57 31.60 -34.49 10.94
C LEU A 57 32.00 -34.74 9.48
N MET A 58 32.36 -33.69 8.76
CA MET A 58 32.79 -33.76 7.36
C MET A 58 34.27 -33.37 7.23
N SER A 59 34.95 -33.91 6.22
CA SER A 59 36.33 -33.55 5.86
C SER A 59 36.37 -32.96 4.46
N PHE A 60 37.27 -32.01 4.23
CA PHE A 60 37.52 -31.48 2.89
C PHE A 60 38.26 -32.50 2.02
N GLU A 61 38.07 -32.41 0.70
CA GLU A 61 38.70 -33.33 -0.25
C GLU A 61 40.23 -33.17 -0.18
N GLY A 62 40.94 -34.24 0.20
CA GLY A 62 42.39 -34.23 0.35
C GLY A 62 42.93 -33.55 1.62
N SER A 63 42.09 -33.24 2.61
CA SER A 63 42.53 -32.73 3.93
C SER A 63 42.13 -33.65 5.08
N SER A 64 42.94 -33.68 6.15
CA SER A 64 42.57 -34.30 7.43
C SER A 64 41.71 -33.38 8.31
N ASP A 65 41.54 -32.12 7.89
CA ASP A 65 40.75 -31.14 8.64
C ASP A 65 39.28 -31.52 8.59
N THR A 66 38.68 -31.58 9.78
CA THR A 66 37.28 -31.92 9.97
C THR A 66 36.49 -30.71 10.46
N PHE A 67 35.24 -30.60 10.03
CA PHE A 67 34.32 -29.57 10.46
C PHE A 67 32.93 -30.17 10.71
N TRP A 68 32.15 -29.49 11.54
CA TRP A 68 30.76 -29.84 11.78
C TRP A 68 29.86 -29.14 10.78
N ASP A 69 29.03 -29.91 10.09
CA ASP A 69 27.95 -29.38 9.27
C ASP A 69 26.65 -30.16 9.47
N CYS A 70 25.54 -29.62 9.02
CA CYS A 70 24.25 -30.30 9.05
C CYS A 70 23.99 -30.96 7.71
N ALA A 71 23.84 -32.28 7.70
CA ALA A 71 23.63 -33.05 6.47
C ALA A 71 22.59 -34.15 6.67
N ALA A 72 21.87 -34.48 5.60
CA ALA A 72 21.02 -35.65 5.57
C ALA A 72 21.86 -36.92 5.48
N LYS A 73 21.35 -38.03 6.03
CA LYS A 73 21.96 -39.36 5.85
C LYS A 73 22.02 -39.72 4.35
N PRO A 74 22.99 -40.54 3.91
CA PRO A 74 23.18 -40.89 2.49
C PRO A 74 21.92 -41.43 1.80
N GLU A 75 21.12 -42.19 2.53
CA GLU A 75 19.84 -42.77 2.06
C GLU A 75 18.73 -41.72 1.83
N ASN A 76 18.81 -40.58 2.50
CA ASN A 76 17.80 -39.51 2.48
C ASN A 76 18.24 -38.26 1.71
N VAL A 77 19.44 -38.24 1.10
CA VAL A 77 19.97 -37.08 0.36
C VAL A 77 19.04 -36.65 -0.77
N ASP A 78 18.48 -37.59 -1.52
CA ASP A 78 17.54 -37.28 -2.62
C ASP A 78 16.25 -36.65 -2.09
N THR A 79 15.74 -37.14 -0.96
CA THR A 79 14.56 -36.59 -0.29
C THR A 79 14.83 -35.17 0.23
N ALA A 80 15.98 -34.97 0.88
CA ALA A 80 16.42 -33.66 1.37
C ALA A 80 16.55 -32.65 0.22
N ASN A 81 17.20 -33.02 -0.88
CA ASN A 81 17.36 -32.17 -2.05
C ASN A 81 16.03 -31.82 -2.70
N ARG A 82 15.09 -32.77 -2.80
CA ARG A 82 13.74 -32.51 -3.36
C ARG A 82 12.94 -31.56 -2.49
N LEU A 83 12.94 -31.77 -1.17
CA LEU A 83 12.20 -30.92 -0.22
C LEU A 83 12.81 -29.52 -0.16
N PHE A 84 14.14 -29.41 -0.12
CA PHE A 84 14.86 -28.13 -0.18
C PHE A 84 14.60 -27.40 -1.50
N GLY A 85 14.64 -28.10 -2.63
CA GLY A 85 14.27 -27.55 -3.93
C GLY A 85 12.82 -27.08 -3.99
N GLY A 86 11.89 -27.79 -3.34
CA GLY A 86 10.50 -27.37 -3.18
C GLY A 86 10.37 -26.08 -2.37
N LEU A 87 11.10 -25.94 -1.27
CA LEU A 87 11.14 -24.73 -0.44
C LEU A 87 11.69 -23.53 -1.23
N ILE A 88 12.80 -23.72 -1.96
CA ILE A 88 13.37 -22.71 -2.85
C ILE A 88 12.35 -22.33 -3.93
N GLY A 89 11.68 -23.31 -4.57
CA GLY A 89 10.69 -23.06 -5.61
C GLY A 89 9.49 -22.25 -5.10
N PHE A 90 8.97 -22.57 -3.92
CA PHE A 90 7.89 -21.81 -3.29
C PHE A 90 8.31 -20.36 -3.01
N ASN A 91 9.50 -20.16 -2.44
CA ASN A 91 10.04 -18.84 -2.17
C ASN A 91 10.33 -18.05 -3.46
N ALA A 92 10.76 -18.72 -4.53
CA ALA A 92 10.94 -18.11 -5.84
C ALA A 92 9.61 -17.62 -6.44
N ILE A 93 8.51 -18.36 -6.28
CA ILE A 93 7.18 -17.92 -6.71
C ILE A 93 6.75 -16.66 -5.94
N ILE A 94 6.93 -16.64 -4.61
CA ILE A 94 6.63 -15.47 -3.78
C ILE A 94 7.46 -14.26 -4.21
N LEU A 95 8.75 -14.47 -4.50
CA LEU A 95 9.65 -13.43 -4.97
C LEU A 95 9.21 -12.89 -6.34
N ALA A 96 8.85 -13.78 -7.28
CA ALA A 96 8.32 -13.39 -8.58
C ALA A 96 7.03 -12.57 -8.45
N LEU A 97 6.13 -12.97 -7.55
CA LEU A 97 4.94 -12.19 -7.21
C LEU A 97 5.32 -10.81 -6.65
N CYS A 98 6.31 -10.71 -5.76
CA CYS A 98 6.80 -9.43 -5.28
C CYS A 98 7.30 -8.52 -6.42
N ILE A 99 8.07 -9.07 -7.35
CA ILE A 99 8.61 -8.34 -8.51
C ILE A 99 7.46 -7.84 -9.39
N VAL A 100 6.51 -8.73 -9.75
CA VAL A 100 5.34 -8.38 -10.56
C VAL A 100 4.54 -7.26 -9.88
N MET A 101 4.27 -7.37 -8.58
CA MET A 101 3.56 -6.33 -7.83
C MET A 101 4.37 -5.03 -7.76
N GLY A 102 5.70 -5.08 -7.62
CA GLY A 102 6.57 -3.92 -7.67
C GLY A 102 6.50 -3.19 -9.02
N VAL A 103 6.50 -3.94 -10.13
CA VAL A 103 6.37 -3.39 -11.48
C VAL A 103 4.99 -2.76 -11.68
N LEU A 104 3.92 -3.45 -11.28
CA LEU A 104 2.54 -2.97 -11.44
C LEU A 104 2.24 -1.73 -10.59
N THR A 105 2.89 -1.58 -9.43
CA THR A 105 2.75 -0.41 -8.55
C THR A 105 3.62 0.79 -8.96
N ARG A 106 4.45 0.66 -10.00
CA ARG A 106 5.34 1.75 -10.45
C ARG A 106 4.60 3.02 -10.83
N LYS A 107 3.41 2.92 -11.45
CA LYS A 107 2.57 4.10 -11.76
C LYS A 107 2.04 4.81 -10.50
N ALA A 108 1.84 4.08 -9.41
CA ALA A 108 1.46 4.66 -8.13
C ALA A 108 2.64 5.38 -7.44
N SER A 109 3.88 4.97 -7.74
CA SER A 109 5.09 5.56 -7.13
C SER A 109 5.31 7.03 -7.47
N GLU A 110 4.72 7.54 -8.57
CA GLU A 110 4.73 8.96 -8.91
C GLU A 110 3.86 9.80 -7.96
N LYS A 111 2.83 9.18 -7.36
CA LYS A 111 1.86 9.84 -6.47
C LYS A 111 2.03 9.47 -5.00
N PHE A 112 2.72 8.35 -4.71
CA PHE A 112 2.83 7.79 -3.37
C PHE A 112 4.27 7.31 -3.10
N ASP A 113 5.02 8.12 -2.34
CA ASP A 113 6.45 7.92 -2.05
C ASP A 113 6.73 6.57 -1.34
N GLU A 114 5.79 6.09 -0.54
CA GLU A 114 5.92 4.78 0.11
C GLU A 114 5.89 3.61 -0.88
N SER A 115 5.21 3.75 -2.03
CA SER A 115 5.27 2.75 -3.11
C SER A 115 6.66 2.67 -3.73
N LYS A 116 7.37 3.81 -3.83
CA LYS A 116 8.74 3.86 -4.34
C LYS A 116 9.69 3.11 -3.41
N LYS A 117 9.60 3.36 -2.11
CA LYS A 117 10.41 2.66 -1.09
C LYS A 117 10.19 1.15 -1.12
N VAL A 118 8.93 0.71 -1.15
CA VAL A 118 8.57 -0.72 -1.23
C VAL A 118 9.17 -1.36 -2.48
N SER A 119 9.06 -0.71 -3.65
CA SER A 119 9.64 -1.24 -4.88
C SER A 119 11.16 -1.32 -4.83
N VAL A 120 11.84 -0.31 -4.26
CA VAL A 120 13.31 -0.33 -4.12
C VAL A 120 13.77 -1.46 -3.22
N VAL A 121 13.09 -1.67 -2.09
CA VAL A 121 13.38 -2.78 -1.17
C VAL A 121 13.22 -4.12 -1.88
N ILE A 122 12.11 -4.34 -2.60
CA ILE A 122 11.89 -5.57 -3.35
C ILE A 122 13.02 -5.82 -4.35
N SER A 123 13.43 -4.80 -5.11
CA SER A 123 14.51 -4.93 -6.11
C SER A 123 15.85 -5.26 -5.46
N ILE A 124 16.23 -4.57 -4.39
CA ILE A 124 17.50 -4.79 -3.68
C ILE A 124 17.52 -6.19 -3.05
N SER A 125 16.46 -6.58 -2.33
CA SER A 125 16.36 -7.92 -1.74
C SER A 125 16.42 -9.02 -2.80
N THR A 126 15.73 -8.84 -3.93
CA THR A 126 15.78 -9.79 -5.05
C THR A 126 17.19 -9.94 -5.59
N LEU A 127 17.89 -8.82 -5.85
CA LEU A 127 19.24 -8.82 -6.39
C LEU A 127 20.20 -9.59 -5.48
N PHE A 128 20.18 -9.29 -4.18
CA PHE A 128 21.06 -9.94 -3.21
C PHE A 128 20.75 -11.43 -3.05
N VAL A 129 19.49 -11.84 -2.96
CA VAL A 129 19.10 -13.25 -2.88
C VAL A 129 19.53 -14.02 -4.14
N VAL A 130 19.35 -13.46 -5.33
CA VAL A 130 19.76 -14.13 -6.58
C VAL A 130 21.27 -14.27 -6.66
N LEU A 131 22.02 -13.23 -6.26
CA LEU A 131 23.48 -13.26 -6.24
C LEU A 131 24.02 -14.29 -5.24
N ASP A 132 23.37 -14.39 -4.09
CA ASP A 132 23.68 -15.36 -3.03
C ASP A 132 23.45 -16.80 -3.48
N LEU A 133 22.29 -17.07 -4.11
CA LEU A 133 22.01 -18.36 -4.72
C LEU A 133 23.02 -18.70 -5.82
N ALA A 134 23.41 -17.74 -6.66
CA ALA A 134 24.39 -17.96 -7.71
C ALA A 134 25.76 -18.35 -7.14
N ILE A 135 26.17 -17.77 -6.02
CA ILE A 135 27.44 -18.11 -5.34
C ILE A 135 27.33 -19.48 -4.66
N ASN A 136 26.20 -19.76 -3.99
CA ASN A 136 25.99 -21.03 -3.32
C ASN A 136 25.92 -22.22 -4.27
N PHE A 137 25.31 -22.06 -5.44
CA PHE A 137 25.27 -23.13 -6.46
C PHE A 137 26.46 -23.10 -7.41
N GLY A 138 27.14 -21.97 -7.56
CA GLY A 138 28.27 -21.80 -8.48
C GLY A 138 29.63 -22.19 -7.90
N ILE A 139 29.82 -22.11 -6.58
CA ILE A 139 31.09 -22.43 -5.92
C ILE A 139 31.01 -23.80 -5.22
N PRO A 140 31.83 -24.80 -5.63
CA PRO A 140 31.88 -26.09 -4.98
C PRO A 140 32.47 -26.00 -3.56
N GLN A 141 32.04 -26.86 -2.64
CA GLN A 141 32.47 -26.86 -1.23
C GLN A 141 33.70 -27.73 -0.94
N ASN A 142 34.47 -28.09 -1.96
CA ASN A 142 35.53 -29.11 -1.82
C ASN A 142 36.71 -28.63 -0.96
N THR A 143 36.89 -27.31 -0.83
CA THR A 143 38.00 -26.71 -0.06
C THR A 143 37.49 -25.80 1.06
N GLN A 144 38.25 -25.71 2.15
CA GLN A 144 37.94 -24.84 3.28
C GLN A 144 37.78 -23.36 2.88
N THR A 145 38.62 -22.88 1.97
CA THR A 145 38.53 -21.51 1.46
C THR A 145 37.20 -21.26 0.76
N MET A 146 36.77 -22.17 -0.13
CA MET A 146 35.49 -22.05 -0.83
C MET A 146 34.29 -22.13 0.12
N TYR A 147 34.36 -23.02 1.11
CA TYR A 147 33.35 -23.13 2.16
C TYR A 147 33.21 -21.82 2.96
N ASN A 148 34.33 -21.24 3.38
CA ASN A 148 34.35 -19.97 4.11
C ASN A 148 33.85 -18.80 3.26
N VAL A 149 34.18 -18.75 1.97
CA VAL A 149 33.68 -17.73 1.04
C VAL A 149 32.16 -17.77 0.94
N ARG A 150 31.56 -18.97 0.82
CA ARG A 150 30.10 -19.12 0.79
C ARG A 150 29.45 -18.63 2.08
N ARG A 151 29.92 -19.07 3.25
CA ARG A 151 29.38 -18.63 4.55
C ARG A 151 29.51 -17.13 4.76
N MET A 152 30.63 -16.54 4.33
CA MET A 152 30.84 -15.10 4.41
C MET A 152 29.83 -14.36 3.51
N PHE A 153 29.59 -14.87 2.30
CA PHE A 153 28.61 -14.27 1.39
C PHE A 153 27.19 -14.35 1.96
N ASP A 154 26.76 -15.51 2.46
CA ASP A 154 25.45 -15.69 3.10
C ASP A 154 25.27 -14.69 4.25
N SER A 155 26.29 -14.56 5.11
CA SER A 155 26.27 -13.66 6.26
C SER A 155 26.16 -12.20 5.84
N ILE A 156 26.92 -11.80 4.80
CA ILE A 156 26.88 -10.44 4.25
C ILE A 156 25.53 -10.16 3.60
N THR A 157 25.00 -11.09 2.81
CA THR A 157 23.68 -10.98 2.18
C THR A 157 22.60 -10.77 3.23
N ILE A 158 22.56 -11.62 4.27
CA ILE A 158 21.59 -11.52 5.36
C ILE A 158 21.74 -10.16 6.07
N PHE A 159 22.97 -9.78 6.43
CA PHE A 159 23.25 -8.52 7.11
C PHE A 159 22.82 -7.29 6.29
N LEU A 160 23.12 -7.28 5.00
CA LEU A 160 22.75 -6.19 4.11
C LEU A 160 21.22 -6.11 3.96
N ILE A 161 20.55 -7.23 3.69
CA ILE A 161 19.09 -7.24 3.55
C ILE A 161 18.42 -6.82 4.86
N SER A 162 18.87 -7.32 6.01
CA SER A 162 18.29 -7.02 7.32
C SER A 162 18.54 -5.58 7.76
N THR A 163 19.62 -4.94 7.30
CA THR A 163 19.97 -3.56 7.68
C THR A 163 19.42 -2.53 6.69
N VAL A 164 19.59 -2.78 5.39
CA VAL A 164 19.16 -1.85 4.33
C VAL A 164 17.64 -1.78 4.24
N THR A 165 16.94 -2.90 4.44
CA THR A 165 15.46 -2.92 4.33
C THR A 165 14.79 -2.00 5.34
N PRO A 166 15.05 -2.09 6.67
CA PRO A 166 14.52 -1.14 7.64
C PRO A 166 15.01 0.28 7.38
N LEU A 167 16.28 0.46 7.01
CA LEU A 167 16.85 1.79 6.77
C LEU A 167 16.11 2.52 5.64
N ILE A 168 15.79 1.85 4.52
CA ILE A 168 15.03 2.45 3.42
C ILE A 168 13.58 2.73 3.82
N LEU A 169 12.92 1.79 4.52
CA LEU A 169 11.53 1.94 4.93
C LEU A 169 11.35 3.09 5.94
N PHE A 170 12.26 3.17 6.92
CA PHE A 170 12.17 4.07 8.06
C PHE A 170 13.09 5.30 7.97
N LEU A 171 13.81 5.52 6.87
CA LEU A 171 14.73 6.66 6.70
C LEU A 171 14.12 8.02 7.11
N LYS A 172 12.85 8.23 6.74
CA LYS A 172 12.09 9.44 7.09
C LYS A 172 11.67 9.46 8.56
N ALA A 173 11.29 8.32 9.12
CA ALA A 173 10.90 8.20 10.53
C ALA A 173 12.09 8.40 11.48
N LEU A 174 13.30 8.07 11.02
CA LEU A 174 14.56 8.26 11.75
C LEU A 174 15.11 9.69 11.65
N GLY A 175 14.44 10.59 10.92
CA GLY A 175 14.86 11.99 10.77
C GLY A 175 16.13 12.19 9.92
N TRP A 176 16.63 11.15 9.26
CA TRP A 176 17.82 11.20 8.39
C TRP A 176 17.50 11.55 6.94
N GLY A 177 16.22 11.52 6.55
CA GLY A 177 15.74 11.94 5.25
C GLY A 177 15.20 13.37 5.26
N ASP A 178 16.10 14.34 5.20
CA ASP A 178 15.87 15.78 4.98
C ASP A 178 14.96 16.55 5.96
N SER A 179 15.58 17.59 6.54
CA SER A 179 15.01 18.81 7.10
C SER A 179 14.27 19.69 6.08
N LYS A 180 13.65 19.09 5.05
CA LYS A 180 12.81 19.80 4.09
C LYS A 180 11.38 19.35 4.23
N GLN A 181 10.61 20.23 4.88
CA GLN A 181 9.16 20.27 4.88
C GLN A 181 8.54 18.89 5.06
N GLN A 182 8.28 18.59 6.33
CA GLN A 182 7.04 17.98 6.72
C GLN A 182 5.92 18.77 6.00
N GLY A 183 5.55 18.29 4.82
CA GLY A 183 4.35 18.68 4.13
C GLY A 183 3.21 18.21 5.01
N ASN A 184 2.93 19.00 6.05
CA ASN A 184 1.56 19.29 6.39
C ASN A 184 0.84 19.42 5.05
N MET A 185 -0.12 18.54 4.81
CA MET A 185 -1.25 18.93 3.97
C MET A 185 -2.01 20.04 4.72
N SER A 186 -1.35 21.15 5.04
CA SER A 186 -2.00 22.43 5.12
C SER A 186 -2.26 22.78 3.67
N HIS A 187 -3.47 22.52 3.22
CA HIS A 187 -4.07 23.43 2.26
C HIS A 187 -3.79 24.83 2.79
N GLN A 188 -2.85 25.55 2.17
CA GLN A 188 -2.78 27.01 2.29
C GLN A 188 -4.03 27.53 1.57
N THR A 189 -5.14 27.49 2.28
CA THR A 189 -6.32 28.33 2.06
C THR A 189 -6.30 29.34 3.20
N GLY A 190 -5.92 30.57 2.87
CA GLY A 190 -5.74 31.69 3.80
C GLY A 190 -4.32 32.24 3.65
N GLU A 191 -4.08 33.47 3.22
CA GLU A 191 -4.87 34.69 3.37
C GLU A 191 -4.69 35.57 2.13
N LEU A 192 -5.78 35.85 1.41
CA LEU A 192 -5.88 37.06 0.59
C LEU A 192 -6.87 37.98 1.31
N SER A 193 -6.36 38.59 2.36
CA SER A 193 -6.93 39.77 3.00
C SER A 193 -6.76 40.95 2.03
N SER A 194 -7.60 41.07 1.01
CA SER A 194 -7.76 42.33 0.29
C SER A 194 -8.78 43.19 1.05
N SER A 195 -8.29 43.83 2.10
CA SER A 195 -8.95 44.99 2.70
C SER A 195 -9.06 46.11 1.66
N HIS A 196 -10.21 46.77 1.67
CA HIS A 196 -10.56 48.00 0.95
C HIS A 196 -10.89 47.86 -0.54
N ALA A 197 -12.21 47.97 -0.77
CA ALA A 197 -12.84 48.83 -1.77
C ALA A 197 -12.08 49.01 -3.08
N ASP A 198 -12.47 48.23 -4.09
CA ASP A 198 -12.68 48.80 -5.42
C ASP A 198 -13.61 47.93 -6.27
N GLN A 199 -14.19 48.61 -7.24
CA GLN A 199 -15.40 48.30 -7.99
C GLN A 199 -15.20 47.17 -9.02
N ASN A 200 -16.27 46.40 -9.24
CA ASN A 200 -16.65 45.76 -10.52
C ASN A 200 -15.51 45.41 -11.50
N ASP A 201 -14.66 44.45 -11.15
CA ASP A 201 -14.07 43.58 -12.16
C ASP A 201 -14.96 42.34 -12.25
N GLY A 202 -15.36 41.96 -13.47
CA GLY A 202 -16.28 40.85 -13.77
C GLY A 202 -15.79 39.44 -13.39
N LEU A 203 -15.20 39.30 -12.20
CA LEU A 203 -14.71 38.08 -11.60
C LEU A 203 -15.87 37.36 -10.91
N VAL A 204 -16.30 36.24 -11.51
CA VAL A 204 -17.28 35.33 -10.91
C VAL A 204 -16.64 34.61 -9.72
N ARG A 205 -17.22 34.75 -8.54
CA ARG A 205 -16.78 34.03 -7.35
C ARG A 205 -17.07 32.54 -7.51
N THR A 206 -16.05 31.72 -7.29
CA THR A 206 -16.16 30.26 -7.35
C THR A 206 -15.71 29.65 -6.02
N PHE A 207 -16.62 28.96 -5.34
CA PHE A 207 -16.33 28.17 -4.15
C PHE A 207 -16.10 26.72 -4.53
N MET A 208 -14.98 26.15 -4.08
CA MET A 208 -14.60 24.77 -4.41
C MET A 208 -14.55 23.90 -3.16
N PHE A 209 -15.35 22.83 -3.15
CA PHE A 209 -15.43 21.89 -2.04
C PHE A 209 -15.07 20.47 -2.50
N HIS A 210 -14.20 19.81 -1.75
CA HIS A 210 -13.96 18.37 -1.89
C HIS A 210 -14.94 17.62 -0.99
N THR A 211 -15.79 16.79 -1.58
CA THR A 211 -16.88 16.12 -0.87
C THR A 211 -17.00 14.63 -1.24
N GLY A 212 -17.60 13.85 -0.35
CA GLY A 212 -18.13 12.53 -0.67
C GLY A 212 -19.52 12.67 -1.30
N LEU A 213 -19.78 12.03 -2.42
CA LEU A 213 -21.04 12.05 -3.14
C LEU A 213 -21.63 10.65 -3.28
N LYS A 214 -22.89 10.45 -2.93
CA LYS A 214 -23.62 9.21 -3.14
C LYS A 214 -24.99 9.50 -3.72
N LEU A 215 -25.41 8.79 -4.77
CA LEU A 215 -26.82 8.84 -5.19
C LEU A 215 -27.70 8.24 -4.09
N ASN A 216 -28.82 8.86 -3.71
CA ASN A 216 -29.73 8.37 -2.67
C ASN A 216 -30.54 7.14 -3.15
N ARG A 217 -29.84 6.02 -3.37
CA ARG A 217 -30.40 4.71 -3.72
C ARG A 217 -29.69 3.64 -2.90
N ALA A 218 -30.40 2.58 -2.52
CA ALA A 218 -29.88 1.52 -1.65
C ALA A 218 -28.59 0.87 -2.18
N THR A 219 -28.48 0.68 -3.50
CA THR A 219 -27.34 0.05 -4.18
C THR A 219 -26.20 1.01 -4.56
N SER A 220 -26.36 2.31 -4.27
CA SER A 220 -25.38 3.33 -4.65
C SER A 220 -24.23 3.40 -3.64
N LEU A 221 -23.01 3.48 -4.17
CA LEU A 221 -21.79 3.68 -3.39
C LEU A 221 -21.43 5.16 -3.36
N TRP A 222 -20.75 5.58 -2.29
CA TRP A 222 -20.14 6.91 -2.23
C TRP A 222 -19.13 7.08 -3.37
N LYS A 223 -18.72 8.30 -3.68
CA LYS A 223 -17.67 8.63 -4.67
C LYS A 223 -16.99 9.90 -4.18
N SER A 224 -15.72 10.10 -4.52
CA SER A 224 -15.13 11.42 -4.32
C SER A 224 -15.70 12.35 -5.39
N ALA A 225 -16.09 13.55 -5.00
CA ALA A 225 -16.56 14.58 -5.91
C ALA A 225 -15.92 15.93 -5.57
N VAL A 226 -15.81 16.78 -6.58
CA VAL A 226 -15.49 18.20 -6.43
C VAL A 226 -16.73 18.99 -6.79
N PHE A 227 -17.17 19.81 -5.84
CA PHE A 227 -18.29 20.73 -6.00
C PHE A 227 -17.72 22.10 -6.27
N MET A 228 -18.10 22.70 -7.39
CA MET A 228 -17.80 24.09 -7.70
C MET A 228 -19.11 24.87 -7.71
N VAL A 229 -19.27 25.78 -6.75
CA VAL A 229 -20.45 26.63 -6.62
C VAL A 229 -20.07 28.02 -7.09
N MET A 230 -20.79 28.51 -8.10
CA MET A 230 -20.63 29.85 -8.65
C MET A 230 -21.97 30.60 -8.49
N PRO A 231 -22.21 31.20 -7.31
CA PRO A 231 -23.51 31.80 -7.00
C PRO A 231 -23.83 32.99 -7.92
N ASP A 232 -22.83 33.75 -8.35
CA ASP A 232 -23.01 34.94 -9.20
C ASP A 232 -23.61 34.62 -10.57
N ILE A 233 -23.44 33.38 -11.05
CA ILE A 233 -24.00 32.89 -12.33
C ILE A 233 -24.93 31.70 -12.14
N ASP A 234 -25.41 31.50 -10.90
CA ASP A 234 -26.39 30.47 -10.55
C ASP A 234 -26.01 29.04 -10.99
N MET A 235 -24.73 28.69 -10.84
CA MET A 235 -24.19 27.44 -11.36
C MET A 235 -23.55 26.57 -10.28
N LEU A 236 -23.89 25.29 -10.29
CA LEU A 236 -23.26 24.24 -9.52
C LEU A 236 -22.68 23.19 -10.47
N ILE A 237 -21.37 22.98 -10.43
CA ILE A 237 -20.69 21.92 -11.17
C ILE A 237 -20.30 20.82 -10.20
N ILE A 238 -20.69 19.59 -10.53
CA ILE A 238 -20.26 18.40 -9.83
C ILE A 238 -19.34 17.63 -10.75
N LEU A 239 -18.09 17.45 -10.31
CA LEU A 239 -17.11 16.62 -10.98
C LEU A 239 -16.89 15.36 -10.14
N SER A 240 -17.26 14.20 -10.67
CA SER A 240 -17.04 12.92 -10.00
C SER A 240 -16.74 11.83 -11.01
N GLU A 241 -16.09 10.75 -10.56
CA GLU A 241 -15.71 9.63 -11.42
C GLU A 241 -16.97 8.98 -12.06
N GLY A 242 -17.20 9.30 -13.34
CA GLY A 242 -18.31 8.82 -14.16
C GLY A 242 -19.63 9.58 -14.01
N ASN A 243 -19.67 10.71 -13.30
CA ASN A 243 -20.84 11.59 -13.28
C ASN A 243 -20.38 13.05 -13.15
N ASN A 244 -20.30 13.72 -14.30
CA ASN A 244 -20.02 15.13 -14.40
C ASN A 244 -21.31 15.82 -14.82
N GLY A 245 -21.73 16.83 -14.06
CA GLY A 245 -22.98 17.53 -14.34
C GLY A 245 -22.87 18.99 -13.97
N THR A 246 -23.43 19.83 -14.83
CA THR A 246 -23.67 21.24 -14.56
C THR A 246 -25.13 21.41 -14.23
N TYR A 247 -25.42 22.00 -13.07
CA TYR A 247 -26.76 22.20 -12.55
C TYR A 247 -26.96 23.68 -12.23
N THR A 248 -28.20 24.13 -12.35
CA THR A 248 -28.59 25.46 -11.88
C THR A 248 -28.76 25.43 -10.37
N PHE A 249 -28.08 26.33 -9.65
CA PHE A 249 -28.05 26.31 -8.18
C PHE A 249 -29.43 26.69 -7.58
N SER A 250 -30.17 27.62 -8.18
CA SER A 250 -31.52 28.03 -7.79
C SER A 250 -32.56 26.91 -7.88
N HIS A 251 -32.30 25.91 -8.72
CA HIS A 251 -33.13 24.71 -8.85
C HIS A 251 -32.67 23.56 -7.93
N SER A 252 -31.62 23.78 -7.14
CA SER A 252 -31.19 22.81 -6.13
C SER A 252 -32.02 22.96 -4.86
N ASN A 253 -32.49 21.84 -4.31
CA ASN A 253 -33.14 21.84 -3.00
C ASN A 253 -32.25 21.07 -2.03
N ILE A 254 -31.68 21.81 -1.09
CA ILE A 254 -30.73 21.30 -0.09
C ILE A 254 -31.54 20.96 1.17
N LYS A 255 -31.59 19.68 1.52
CA LYS A 255 -32.22 19.16 2.74
C LYS A 255 -31.18 18.47 3.60
N ILE A 256 -31.17 18.76 4.89
CA ILE A 256 -30.27 18.06 5.82
C ILE A 256 -30.92 16.73 6.21
N GLN A 257 -30.20 15.61 6.08
CA GLN A 257 -30.68 14.30 6.51
C GLN A 257 -29.84 13.76 7.67
N GLU A 258 -30.50 13.51 8.80
CA GLU A 258 -29.91 12.86 9.96
C GLU A 258 -29.99 11.34 9.84
N LYS A 259 -28.84 10.65 9.82
CA LYS A 259 -28.75 9.25 9.41
C LYS A 259 -29.22 8.24 10.48
N THR A 260 -29.33 8.62 11.76
CA THR A 260 -29.72 7.71 12.85
C THR A 260 -30.42 8.43 14.02
N THR A 261 -31.29 7.72 14.76
CA THR A 261 -31.97 8.21 15.98
C THR A 261 -31.03 8.56 17.14
N LYS A 262 -29.77 8.07 17.12
CA LYS A 262 -28.74 8.47 18.07
C LYS A 262 -28.04 9.78 17.66
N ALA A 263 -27.83 10.01 16.36
CA ALA A 263 -27.25 11.25 15.84
C ALA A 263 -28.20 12.45 15.98
N ALA A 264 -29.51 12.23 15.79
CA ALA A 264 -30.57 13.23 16.03
C ALA A 264 -30.59 13.76 17.48
N LYS A 265 -30.27 12.89 18.46
CA LYS A 265 -30.15 13.27 19.87
C LYS A 265 -28.86 14.03 20.21
N ALA A 266 -27.82 13.93 19.37
CA ALA A 266 -26.50 14.51 19.62
C ALA A 266 -26.21 15.78 18.81
N LYS A 267 -27.09 16.21 17.89
CA LYS A 267 -26.87 17.34 16.96
C LYS A 267 -25.53 17.29 16.20
N THR A 268 -25.07 16.09 15.90
CA THR A 268 -23.87 15.85 15.09
C THR A 268 -24.33 15.45 13.69
N GLU A 269 -24.53 16.43 12.83
CA GLU A 269 -24.93 16.26 11.43
C GLU A 269 -23.70 15.96 10.55
N GLU A 270 -23.75 14.92 9.72
CA GLU A 270 -22.62 14.53 8.85
C GLU A 270 -23.00 14.38 7.36
N CYS A 271 -24.26 14.60 6.95
CA CYS A 271 -24.66 14.48 5.53
C CYS A 271 -25.71 15.51 5.10
N ILE A 272 -25.53 16.10 3.92
CA ILE A 272 -26.48 16.98 3.23
C ILE A 272 -27.10 16.22 2.06
N GLU A 273 -28.42 16.17 1.96
CA GLU A 273 -29.12 15.72 0.77
C GLU A 273 -29.35 16.91 -0.18
N ILE A 274 -28.94 16.77 -1.44
CA ILE A 274 -29.11 17.77 -2.48
C ILE A 274 -29.92 17.15 -3.61
N LEU A 275 -31.08 17.75 -3.89
CA LEU A 275 -31.92 17.42 -5.04
C LEU A 275 -31.50 18.31 -6.22
N LEU A 276 -31.08 17.70 -7.32
CA LEU A 276 -30.53 18.41 -8.47
C LEU A 276 -31.28 18.13 -9.77
N GLY A 277 -31.43 19.18 -10.58
CA GLY A 277 -32.02 19.15 -11.93
C GLY A 277 -33.54 19.04 -11.95
N SER A 278 -34.12 19.10 -13.16
CA SER A 278 -35.57 19.02 -13.40
C SER A 278 -36.19 17.70 -12.95
N ALA A 279 -35.42 16.61 -13.01
CA ALA A 279 -35.82 15.28 -12.53
C ALA A 279 -35.63 15.10 -10.99
N LYS A 280 -35.19 16.13 -10.26
CA LYS A 280 -34.94 16.12 -8.80
C LYS A 280 -34.14 14.90 -8.34
N THR A 281 -33.01 14.65 -9.00
CA THR A 281 -32.14 13.54 -8.64
C THR A 281 -31.55 13.78 -7.25
N SER A 282 -31.80 12.87 -6.31
CA SER A 282 -31.31 13.00 -4.93
C SER A 282 -29.88 12.47 -4.79
N TYR A 283 -29.00 13.35 -4.32
CA TYR A 283 -27.62 13.05 -3.96
C TYR A 283 -27.42 13.31 -2.47
N LEU A 284 -26.72 12.41 -1.79
CA LEU A 284 -26.18 12.61 -0.46
C LEU A 284 -24.74 13.09 -0.59
N VAL A 285 -24.41 14.15 0.15
CA VAL A 285 -23.13 14.83 0.16
C VAL A 285 -22.58 14.83 1.57
N GLU A 286 -21.32 14.44 1.72
CA GLU A 286 -20.59 14.39 2.98
C GLU A 286 -19.37 15.29 2.87
N PHE A 287 -19.26 16.26 3.77
CA PHE A 287 -18.12 17.17 3.84
C PHE A 287 -17.09 16.63 4.83
N PRO A 288 -15.78 16.72 4.54
CA PRO A 288 -14.73 16.22 5.44
C PRO A 288 -14.62 17.01 6.75
N HIS A 289 -15.09 18.27 6.75
CA HIS A 289 -15.07 19.15 7.92
C HIS A 289 -16.40 19.88 8.07
N LYS A 290 -16.87 20.03 9.31
CA LYS A 290 -18.11 20.73 9.65
C LYS A 290 -18.10 22.20 9.20
N GLU A 291 -16.96 22.87 9.33
CA GLU A 291 -16.79 24.28 8.93
C GLU A 291 -17.08 24.49 7.44
N LYS A 292 -16.63 23.58 6.57
CA LYS A 292 -16.91 23.63 5.13
C LYS A 292 -18.37 23.33 4.79
N MET A 293 -19.00 22.51 5.63
CA MET A 293 -20.45 22.27 5.52
C MET A 293 -21.21 23.55 5.89
N ASP A 294 -20.75 24.30 6.89
CA ASP A 294 -21.36 25.57 7.30
C ASP A 294 -21.13 26.69 6.26
N GLU A 295 -19.97 26.75 5.61
CA GLU A 295 -19.73 27.65 4.47
C GLU A 295 -20.67 27.38 3.28
N PHE A 296 -21.09 26.13 3.10
CA PHE A 296 -22.07 25.77 2.08
C PHE A 296 -23.52 26.12 2.48
N ARG A 297 -23.77 26.52 3.74
CA ARG A 297 -25.13 26.90 4.25
C ARG A 297 -25.48 28.37 4.02
N ILE A 298 -24.48 29.24 3.86
CA ILE A 298 -24.64 30.69 3.75
C ILE A 298 -24.94 31.06 2.30
#